data_AF-A0A3D4H305-F1
#
_entry.id   AF-A0A3D4H305-F1
#
_cell.length_a   1.000
_cell.length_b   1.000
_cell.length_c   1.000
_cell.angle_alpha   90.00
_cell.angle_beta   90.00
_cell.angle_gamma   90.00
#
_symmetry.space_group_name_H-M   'P 1'
#
loop_
_entity.id
_entity.type
_entity.pdbx_description
1 polymer ?
#
loop_
_entity_poly.entity_id
_entity_poly.type
_entity_poly.pdbx_seq_one_letter_code
_entity_poly.pdbx_strand_id
1 'polypeptide(L)'
;KVLSMQDRSQFDYGGAAGGMMDYLGYTFCLGRILETVEADFGQYDESREIFWAIGGALFVRMDCVHEVGLMDEAFQMHMEEIDWCWRLQLAGYRIVSTPAAIVYHYGGWTLEADSWKKAYYNHRNQMVMILKNLSVERLFWTFPARVCVEIGGMVVTALRGDWKHPLASLGGLFWIVTHPFNILTRRKVSQAARTVTDTVVARRMYRGSIAFQYFLKGVRAATELLLQNGR
;
A
#
# COMPACT_ATOMS: atom_id res chain seq x y z
N LYS A 1 8.89 -13.61 -7.25
CA LYS A 1 7.75 -13.78 -6.31
C LYS A 1 8.28 -13.85 -4.89
N VAL A 2 7.46 -13.44 -3.91
CA VAL A 2 7.75 -13.65 -2.49
C VAL A 2 6.77 -14.68 -1.95
N LEU A 3 7.30 -15.79 -1.46
CA LEU A 3 6.53 -16.94 -0.96
C LEU A 3 6.73 -17.06 0.55
N SER A 4 5.73 -17.61 1.23
CA SER A 4 5.81 -17.85 2.66
C SER A 4 6.89 -18.89 2.96
N MET A 5 7.74 -18.61 3.95
CA MET A 5 8.74 -19.57 4.42
C MET A 5 8.09 -20.70 5.23
N GLN A 6 6.97 -20.42 5.92
CA GLN A 6 6.20 -21.38 6.69
C GLN A 6 5.39 -22.34 5.81
N ASP A 7 4.82 -21.84 4.71
CA ASP A 7 4.13 -22.64 3.70
C ASP A 7 4.54 -22.16 2.30
N ARG A 8 5.49 -22.88 1.70
CA ARG A 8 6.06 -22.53 0.40
C ARG A 8 5.08 -22.68 -0.78
N SER A 9 3.91 -23.27 -0.56
CA SER A 9 2.83 -23.33 -1.56
C SER A 9 1.98 -22.05 -1.61
N GLN A 10 2.17 -21.14 -0.64
CA GLN A 10 1.42 -19.90 -0.53
C GLN A 10 2.28 -18.66 -0.74
N PHE A 11 1.63 -17.60 -1.21
CA PHE A 11 2.25 -16.28 -1.26
C PHE A 11 2.56 -15.74 0.14
N ASP A 12 3.60 -14.93 0.23
CA ASP A 12 3.85 -14.14 1.44
C ASP A 12 2.82 -13.02 1.58
N TYR A 13 2.40 -12.74 2.82
CA TYR A 13 1.43 -11.69 3.13
C TYR A 13 1.91 -10.28 2.72
N GLY A 14 3.19 -9.98 2.93
CA GLY A 14 3.77 -8.65 2.74
C GLY A 14 4.07 -8.33 1.28
N GLY A 15 4.56 -9.28 0.49
CA GLY A 15 5.03 -9.02 -0.87
C GLY A 15 4.28 -9.75 -1.99
N ALA A 16 3.90 -11.01 -1.76
CA ALA A 16 3.34 -11.92 -2.75
C ALA A 16 4.03 -11.82 -4.14
N ALA A 17 3.28 -11.77 -5.24
CA ALA A 17 3.83 -11.56 -6.59
C ALA A 17 4.04 -10.08 -6.98
N GLY A 18 3.73 -9.15 -6.08
CA GLY A 18 3.90 -7.71 -6.28
C GLY A 18 2.74 -6.90 -5.72
N GLY A 19 3.05 -5.71 -5.24
CA GLY A 19 2.13 -4.83 -4.55
C GLY A 19 1.32 -3.94 -5.49
N MET A 20 0.03 -3.81 -5.20
CA MET A 20 -0.92 -2.95 -5.88
C MET A 20 -1.55 -1.97 -4.89
N MET A 21 -2.19 -0.93 -5.42
CA MET A 21 -2.86 0.09 -4.63
C MET A 21 -4.14 0.53 -5.33
N ASP A 22 -5.19 0.82 -4.56
CA ASP A 22 -6.40 1.42 -5.08
C ASP A 22 -6.38 2.95 -5.04
N TYR A 23 -7.34 3.61 -5.69
CA TYR A 23 -7.36 5.09 -5.77
C TYR A 23 -7.57 5.79 -4.41
N LEU A 24 -7.98 5.06 -3.38
CA LEU A 24 -8.12 5.53 -2.00
C LEU A 24 -6.85 5.25 -1.18
N GLY A 25 -5.80 4.71 -1.78
CA GLY A 25 -4.52 4.43 -1.13
C GLY A 25 -4.50 3.16 -0.28
N TYR A 26 -5.49 2.28 -0.42
CA TYR A 26 -5.43 0.95 0.18
C TYR A 26 -4.53 0.03 -0.63
N THR A 27 -3.67 -0.70 0.06
CA THR A 27 -2.66 -1.57 -0.55
C THR A 27 -3.09 -3.03 -0.52
N PHE A 28 -2.91 -3.72 -1.63
CA PHE A 28 -3.10 -5.16 -1.75
C PHE A 28 -1.90 -5.76 -2.51
N CYS A 29 -1.82 -7.08 -2.62
CA CYS A 29 -0.77 -7.74 -3.41
C CYS A 29 -1.41 -8.72 -4.39
N LEU A 30 -0.72 -8.98 -5.48
CA LEU A 30 -1.05 -10.07 -6.38
C LEU A 30 -0.74 -11.39 -5.66
N GLY A 31 -1.76 -12.11 -5.22
CA GLY A 31 -1.64 -13.25 -4.30
C GLY A 31 -2.12 -12.96 -2.87
N ARG A 32 -2.60 -11.75 -2.58
CA ARG A 32 -3.26 -11.43 -1.30
C ARG A 32 -4.19 -10.22 -1.40
N ILE A 33 -5.45 -10.40 -1.00
CA ILE A 33 -6.39 -9.31 -0.71
C ILE A 33 -6.73 -9.31 0.78
N LEU A 34 -6.40 -8.20 1.45
CA LEU A 34 -6.63 -8.01 2.89
C LEU A 34 -6.15 -9.23 3.71
N GLU A 35 -7.07 -10.00 4.28
CA GLU A 35 -6.77 -11.16 5.13
C GLU A 35 -6.66 -12.47 4.34
N THR A 36 -7.05 -12.49 3.07
CA THR A 36 -7.00 -13.70 2.24
C THR A 36 -5.69 -13.74 1.46
N VAL A 37 -4.96 -14.84 1.64
CA VAL A 37 -3.73 -15.18 0.91
C VAL A 37 -4.04 -16.30 -0.08
N GLU A 38 -3.54 -16.16 -1.31
CA GLU A 38 -3.70 -17.16 -2.35
C GLU A 38 -2.56 -18.19 -2.31
N ALA A 39 -2.86 -19.42 -2.73
CA ALA A 39 -1.82 -20.39 -3.10
C ALA A 39 -1.17 -20.00 -4.43
N ASP A 40 0.11 -20.36 -4.61
CA ASP A 40 0.84 -20.15 -5.86
C ASP A 40 0.61 -21.32 -6.82
N PHE A 41 -0.30 -21.13 -7.76
CA PHE A 41 -0.57 -22.05 -8.88
C PHE A 41 0.08 -21.57 -10.18
N GLY A 42 1.03 -20.62 -10.11
CA GLY A 42 1.65 -20.00 -11.28
C GLY A 42 0.83 -18.86 -11.91
N GLN A 43 -0.26 -18.42 -11.25
CA GLN A 43 -1.17 -17.39 -11.79
C GLN A 43 -0.54 -16.00 -11.92
N TYR A 44 0.68 -15.80 -11.40
CA TYR A 44 1.45 -14.56 -11.49
C TYR A 44 2.90 -14.78 -11.98
N ASP A 45 3.11 -15.77 -12.86
CA ASP A 45 4.46 -16.08 -13.39
C ASP A 45 4.93 -15.14 -14.50
N GLU A 46 4.03 -14.32 -15.04
CA GLU A 46 4.38 -13.30 -16.03
C GLU A 46 4.79 -11.98 -15.38
N SER A 47 5.89 -11.43 -15.86
CA SER A 47 6.36 -10.09 -15.47
C SER A 47 5.32 -9.04 -15.82
N ARG A 48 5.05 -8.12 -14.89
CA ARG A 48 4.05 -7.07 -15.06
C ARG A 48 4.37 -5.83 -14.27
N GLU A 49 3.76 -4.72 -14.66
CA GLU A 49 3.80 -3.49 -13.87
C GLU A 49 3.02 -3.69 -12.56
N ILE A 50 3.65 -3.30 -11.47
CA ILE A 50 3.08 -3.30 -10.12
C ILE A 50 3.20 -1.88 -9.56
N PHE A 51 2.47 -1.59 -8.48
CA PHE A 51 2.56 -0.29 -7.84
C PHE A 51 3.74 -0.20 -6.87
N TRP A 52 4.01 -1.26 -6.13
CA TRP A 52 5.09 -1.30 -5.14
C TRP A 52 5.64 -2.71 -5.01
N ALA A 53 6.87 -2.85 -4.51
CA ALA A 53 7.44 -4.13 -4.14
C ALA A 53 7.88 -4.10 -2.67
N ILE A 54 7.90 -5.25 -2.02
CA ILE A 54 8.34 -5.37 -0.63
C ILE A 54 9.83 -5.02 -0.52
N GLY A 55 10.21 -4.28 0.53
CA GLY A 55 11.59 -3.82 0.72
C GLY A 55 12.62 -4.95 0.75
N GLY A 56 12.27 -6.12 1.30
CA GLY A 56 13.14 -7.31 1.35
C GLY A 56 13.37 -8.01 0.00
N ALA A 57 12.68 -7.60 -1.07
CA ALA A 57 12.82 -8.17 -2.41
C ALA A 57 12.69 -7.07 -3.49
N LEU A 58 13.39 -5.95 -3.30
CA LEU A 58 13.37 -4.79 -4.17
C LEU A 58 14.79 -4.44 -4.65
N PHE A 59 14.93 -4.18 -5.96
CA PHE A 59 16.17 -3.70 -6.57
C PHE A 59 15.92 -2.41 -7.33
N VAL A 60 16.74 -1.39 -7.10
CA VAL A 60 16.57 -0.05 -7.66
C VAL A 60 17.89 0.43 -8.25
N ARG A 61 17.83 1.05 -9.44
CA ARG A 61 19.00 1.67 -10.05
C ARG A 61 19.48 2.84 -9.21
N MET A 62 20.80 2.96 -9.05
CA MET A 62 21.38 3.97 -8.17
C MET A 62 21.07 5.41 -8.63
N ASP A 63 21.02 5.64 -9.95
CA ASP A 63 20.60 6.92 -10.53
C ASP A 63 19.19 7.33 -10.09
N CYS A 64 18.25 6.37 -10.03
CA CYS A 64 16.89 6.62 -9.55
C CYS A 64 16.88 7.05 -8.08
N VAL A 65 17.74 6.43 -7.25
CA VAL A 65 17.87 6.77 -5.83
C VAL A 65 18.45 8.18 -5.66
N HIS A 66 19.45 8.56 -6.46
CA HIS A 66 19.99 9.92 -6.46
C HIS A 66 18.95 10.97 -6.84
N GLU A 67 18.02 10.62 -7.73
CA GLU A 67 16.95 11.53 -8.17
C GLU A 67 15.83 11.67 -7.13
N VAL A 68 15.31 10.56 -6.59
CA VAL A 68 14.13 10.59 -5.70
C VAL A 68 14.45 10.62 -4.21
N GLY A 69 15.72 10.43 -3.85
CA GLY A 69 16.20 10.29 -2.48
C GLY A 69 15.93 8.92 -1.87
N LEU A 70 16.37 8.73 -0.62
CA LEU A 70 16.18 7.49 0.15
C LEU A 70 14.72 7.31 0.62
N MET A 71 14.42 6.16 1.24
CA MET A 71 13.17 5.92 1.95
C MET A 71 12.98 6.95 3.08
N ASP A 72 11.74 7.29 3.40
CA ASP A 72 11.43 8.26 4.44
C ASP A 72 11.48 7.59 5.81
N GLU A 73 12.60 7.78 6.52
CA GLU A 73 12.90 7.16 7.82
C GLU A 73 11.87 7.45 8.91
N ALA A 74 11.05 8.48 8.73
CA ALA A 74 10.04 8.82 9.70
C ALA A 74 8.73 8.02 9.49
N PHE A 75 8.69 7.11 8.51
CA PHE A 75 7.89 5.88 8.56
C PHE A 75 8.63 4.83 9.39
N GLN A 76 8.24 4.69 10.66
CA GLN A 76 8.91 3.77 11.59
C GLN A 76 8.62 2.29 11.28
N MET A 77 7.49 2.02 10.64
CA MET A 77 7.07 0.69 10.18
C MET A 77 5.95 0.86 9.16
N HIS A 78 5.95 0.04 8.13
CA HIS A 78 4.94 0.01 7.08
C HIS A 78 4.87 1.29 6.23
N MET A 79 4.69 1.08 4.92
CA MET A 79 4.51 2.09 3.89
C MET A 79 5.79 2.81 3.46
N GLU A 80 6.95 2.57 4.09
CA GLU A 80 8.22 3.18 3.72
C GLU A 80 8.63 2.82 2.28
N GLU A 81 8.50 1.55 1.91
CA GLU A 81 8.82 1.05 0.58
C GLU A 81 7.74 1.41 -0.43
N ILE A 82 6.49 1.48 0.02
CA ILE A 82 5.33 1.81 -0.81
C ILE A 82 5.38 3.29 -1.20
N ASP A 83 5.67 4.18 -0.24
CA ASP A 83 5.93 5.60 -0.48
C ASP A 83 7.10 5.80 -1.43
N TRP A 84 8.17 5.03 -1.26
CA TRP A 84 9.35 5.15 -2.12
C TRP A 84 9.06 4.70 -3.56
N CYS A 85 8.34 3.60 -3.74
CA CYS A 85 7.84 3.16 -5.04
C CYS A 85 6.90 4.20 -5.67
N TRP A 86 6.04 4.85 -4.88
CA TRP A 86 5.19 5.93 -5.36
C TRP A 86 6.03 7.13 -5.83
N ARG A 87 7.03 7.56 -5.05
CA ARG A 87 7.95 8.64 -5.46
C ARG A 87 8.71 8.31 -6.74
N LEU A 88 9.21 7.09 -6.90
CA LEU A 88 9.82 6.62 -8.15
C LEU A 88 8.84 6.77 -9.33
N GLN A 89 7.58 6.38 -9.15
CA GLN A 89 6.58 6.55 -10.19
C GLN A 89 6.22 8.02 -10.48
N LEU A 90 6.24 8.89 -9.47
CA LEU A 90 6.06 10.33 -9.63
C LEU A 90 7.21 10.96 -10.43
N ALA A 91 8.42 10.41 -10.32
CA ALA A 91 9.57 10.76 -11.16
C ALA A 91 9.54 10.13 -12.57
N GLY A 92 8.48 9.38 -12.90
CA GLY A 92 8.27 8.80 -14.23
C GLY A 92 8.80 7.37 -14.40
N TYR A 93 9.38 6.79 -13.35
CA TYR A 93 9.84 5.40 -13.37
C TYR A 93 8.68 4.40 -13.28
N ARG A 94 8.99 3.14 -13.57
CA ARG A 94 8.07 2.01 -13.48
C ARG A 94 8.58 1.01 -12.48
N ILE A 95 7.66 0.37 -11.77
CA ILE A 95 7.95 -0.74 -10.88
C ILE A 95 7.41 -2.01 -11.56
N VAL A 96 8.26 -3.02 -11.69
CA VAL A 96 7.97 -4.23 -12.46
C VAL A 96 8.29 -5.45 -11.62
N SER A 97 7.38 -6.42 -11.59
CA SER A 97 7.63 -7.71 -10.93
C SER A 97 8.56 -8.57 -11.79
N THR A 98 9.45 -9.32 -11.14
CA THR A 98 10.25 -10.37 -11.79
C THR A 98 9.89 -11.71 -11.15
N PRO A 99 8.85 -12.41 -11.64
CA PRO A 99 8.34 -13.61 -10.98
C PRO A 99 9.37 -14.74 -10.88
N ALA A 100 10.28 -14.84 -11.85
CA ALA A 100 11.38 -15.82 -11.86
C ALA A 100 12.35 -15.72 -10.67
N ALA A 101 12.46 -14.55 -10.01
CA ALA A 101 13.25 -14.39 -8.79
C ALA A 101 12.40 -14.74 -7.57
N ILE A 102 12.66 -15.88 -6.93
CA ILE A 102 11.90 -16.36 -5.78
C ILE A 102 12.61 -16.00 -4.47
N VAL A 103 11.89 -15.35 -3.56
CA VAL A 103 12.33 -15.05 -2.19
C VAL A 103 11.38 -15.73 -1.21
N TYR A 104 11.92 -16.49 -0.26
CA TYR A 104 11.15 -17.05 0.84
C TYR A 104 11.23 -16.10 2.04
N HIS A 105 10.07 -15.63 2.50
CA HIS A 105 9.98 -14.64 3.56
C HIS A 105 9.27 -15.22 4.78
N TYR A 106 9.85 -15.00 5.96
CA TYR A 106 9.25 -15.37 7.23
C TYR A 106 8.47 -14.17 7.78
N GLY A 107 7.22 -14.02 7.34
CA GLY A 107 6.37 -12.90 7.74
C GLY A 107 5.92 -12.97 9.21
N GLY A 108 5.65 -11.79 9.80
CA GLY A 108 4.97 -11.67 11.10
C GLY A 108 5.84 -11.75 12.35
N TRP A 109 7.17 -11.72 12.22
CA TRP A 109 8.09 -11.86 13.36
C TRP A 109 8.20 -10.62 14.25
N THR A 110 8.12 -9.42 13.68
CA THR A 110 8.46 -8.17 14.39
C THR A 110 7.34 -7.66 15.29
N LEU A 111 6.08 -7.87 14.94
CA LEU A 111 4.92 -7.38 15.68
C LEU A 111 3.76 -8.37 15.59
N GLU A 112 3.09 -8.58 16.72
CA GLU A 112 1.83 -9.32 16.77
C GLU A 112 0.81 -8.72 15.78
N ALA A 113 0.14 -9.60 15.06
CA ALA A 113 -0.79 -9.23 14.00
C ALA A 113 -1.92 -8.31 14.48
N ASP A 114 -2.37 -8.49 15.74
CA ASP A 114 -3.49 -7.77 16.37
C ASP A 114 -3.04 -6.66 17.35
N SER A 115 -1.82 -6.13 17.18
CA SER A 115 -1.35 -5.05 18.06
C SER A 115 -1.94 -3.70 17.65
N TRP A 116 -2.43 -2.94 18.64
CA TRP A 116 -2.90 -1.55 18.45
C TRP A 116 -1.85 -0.68 17.76
N LYS A 117 -0.57 -0.87 18.12
CA LYS A 117 0.56 -0.13 17.54
C LYS A 117 0.66 -0.37 16.03
N LYS A 118 0.55 -1.61 15.58
CA LYS A 118 0.58 -1.96 14.16
C LYS A 118 -0.60 -1.33 13.41
N ALA A 119 -1.81 -1.42 13.96
CA ALA A 119 -2.99 -0.77 13.39
C ALA A 119 -2.77 0.76 13.30
N TYR A 120 -2.30 1.39 14.36
CA TYR A 120 -2.06 2.83 14.42
C TYR A 120 -1.09 3.31 13.33
N TYR A 121 0.06 2.64 13.19
CA TYR A 121 1.02 2.99 12.15
C TYR A 121 0.47 2.73 10.75
N ASN A 122 -0.29 1.64 10.53
CA ASN A 122 -0.93 1.40 9.24
C ASN A 122 -1.90 2.52 8.85
N HIS A 123 -2.83 2.90 9.73
CA HIS A 123 -3.80 3.95 9.44
C HIS A 123 -3.14 5.32 9.28
N ARG A 124 -2.23 5.69 10.20
CA ARG A 124 -1.47 6.94 10.11
C ARG A 124 -0.64 7.01 8.83
N ASN A 125 0.17 6.00 8.55
CA ASN A 125 1.15 6.05 7.48
C ASN A 125 0.50 6.02 6.10
N GLN A 126 -0.61 5.28 5.94
CA GLN A 126 -1.42 5.35 4.71
C GLN A 126 -1.92 6.78 4.45
N MET A 127 -2.41 7.48 5.49
CA MET A 127 -2.86 8.87 5.33
C MET A 127 -1.71 9.80 4.97
N VAL A 128 -0.58 9.68 5.66
CA VAL A 128 0.63 10.47 5.37
C VAL A 128 1.10 10.24 3.93
N MET A 129 1.14 8.99 3.48
CA MET A 129 1.54 8.63 2.12
C MET A 129 0.63 9.30 1.06
N ILE A 130 -0.69 9.27 1.25
CA ILE A 130 -1.64 9.95 0.35
C ILE A 130 -1.40 11.47 0.35
N LEU A 131 -1.33 12.07 1.53
CA LEU A 131 -1.11 13.52 1.72
C LEU A 131 0.23 14.01 1.20
N LYS A 132 1.24 13.15 1.17
CA LYS A 132 2.58 13.45 0.65
C LYS A 132 2.64 13.36 -0.88
N ASN A 133 2.00 12.34 -1.47
CA ASN A 133 2.25 11.95 -2.86
C ASN A 133 1.21 12.45 -3.88
N LEU A 134 -0.06 12.66 -3.51
CA LEU A 134 -1.08 13.16 -4.45
C LEU A 134 -0.98 14.66 -4.71
N SER A 135 -1.40 15.16 -5.88
CA SER A 135 -1.55 16.62 -6.09
C SER A 135 -2.64 17.21 -5.20
N VAL A 136 -2.63 18.53 -5.02
CA VAL A 136 -3.66 19.22 -4.24
C VAL A 136 -5.05 19.01 -4.86
N GLU A 137 -5.13 19.02 -6.20
CA GLU A 137 -6.36 18.78 -6.96
C GLU A 137 -6.95 17.40 -6.65
N ARG A 138 -6.12 16.35 -6.69
CA ARG A 138 -6.59 14.99 -6.36
C ARG A 138 -6.91 14.84 -4.87
N LEU A 139 -6.13 15.46 -3.99
CA LEU A 139 -6.37 15.42 -2.55
C LEU A 139 -7.73 15.97 -2.16
N PHE A 140 -8.21 17.02 -2.85
CA PHE A 140 -9.53 17.61 -2.58
C PHE A 140 -10.65 16.57 -2.62
N TRP A 141 -10.57 15.59 -3.53
CA TRP A 141 -11.56 14.52 -3.65
C TRP A 141 -11.17 13.25 -2.89
N THR A 142 -9.91 12.83 -2.98
CA THR A 142 -9.46 11.56 -2.39
C THR A 142 -9.42 11.62 -0.86
N PHE A 143 -9.01 12.75 -0.27
CA PHE A 143 -8.83 12.82 1.19
C PHE A 143 -10.16 12.73 1.95
N PRO A 144 -11.23 13.49 1.61
CA PRO A 144 -12.53 13.32 2.26
C PRO A 144 -13.11 11.91 2.07
N ALA A 145 -13.04 11.37 0.84
CA ALA A 145 -13.50 10.01 0.57
C ALA A 145 -12.76 8.97 1.43
N ARG A 146 -11.44 9.14 1.59
CA ARG A 146 -10.63 8.24 2.39
C ARG A 146 -10.93 8.33 3.88
N VAL A 147 -11.20 9.54 4.39
CA VAL A 147 -11.65 9.76 5.78
C VAL A 147 -13.01 9.09 6.01
N CYS A 148 -13.95 9.19 5.07
CA CYS A 148 -15.24 8.50 5.17
C CYS A 148 -15.06 6.97 5.26
N VAL A 149 -14.14 6.40 4.47
CA VAL A 149 -13.84 4.95 4.55
C VAL A 149 -13.15 4.58 5.87
N GLU A 150 -12.24 5.41 6.40
CA GLU A 150 -11.69 5.19 7.76
C GLU A 150 -12.81 5.16 8.81
N ILE A 151 -13.69 6.16 8.82
CA ILE A 151 -14.80 6.24 9.78
C ILE A 151 -15.74 5.02 9.63
N GLY A 152 -16.06 4.62 8.40
CA GLY A 152 -16.85 3.41 8.15
C GLY A 152 -16.18 2.16 8.69
N GLY A 153 -14.86 2.01 8.48
CA GLY A 153 -14.05 0.94 9.05
C GLY A 153 -14.11 0.92 10.57
N MET A 154 -13.93 2.08 11.22
CA MET A 154 -14.03 2.23 12.68
C MET A 154 -15.38 1.76 13.21
N VAL A 155 -16.48 2.16 12.57
CA VAL A 155 -17.84 1.76 12.97
C VAL A 155 -18.00 0.24 12.86
N VAL A 156 -17.59 -0.36 11.73
CA VAL A 156 -17.69 -1.80 11.51
C VAL A 156 -16.89 -2.60 12.55
N THR A 157 -15.65 -2.20 12.84
CA THR A 157 -14.81 -2.90 13.83
C THR A 157 -15.35 -2.73 15.25
N ALA A 158 -15.86 -1.54 15.60
CA ALA A 158 -16.47 -1.30 16.90
C ALA A 158 -17.74 -2.13 17.11
N LEU A 159 -18.59 -2.25 16.09
CA LEU A 159 -19.80 -3.11 16.13
C LEU A 159 -19.46 -4.60 16.28
N ARG A 160 -18.25 -5.03 15.88
CA ARG A 160 -17.74 -6.38 16.08
C ARG A 160 -17.09 -6.59 17.46
N GLY A 161 -17.06 -5.56 18.31
CA GLY A 161 -16.46 -5.60 19.64
C GLY A 161 -14.96 -5.37 19.68
N ASP A 162 -14.33 -5.08 18.53
CA ASP A 162 -12.91 -4.76 18.45
C ASP A 162 -12.69 -3.26 18.54
N TRP A 163 -12.39 -2.80 19.75
CA TRP A 163 -12.15 -1.39 20.04
C TRP A 163 -10.71 -0.93 19.79
N LYS A 164 -9.78 -1.87 19.57
CA LYS A 164 -8.37 -1.51 19.34
C LYS A 164 -8.22 -0.79 17.99
N HIS A 165 -8.82 -1.34 16.94
CA HIS A 165 -8.74 -0.79 15.59
C HIS A 165 -9.37 0.61 15.46
N PRO A 166 -10.60 0.88 15.98
CA PRO A 166 -11.17 2.22 15.98
C PRO A 166 -10.29 3.25 16.69
N LEU A 167 -9.75 2.92 17.87
CA LEU A 167 -8.89 3.81 18.63
C LEU A 167 -7.56 4.08 17.90
N ALA A 168 -7.02 3.08 17.21
CA ALA A 168 -5.83 3.21 16.39
C ALA A 168 -6.06 4.13 15.18
N SER A 169 -7.16 3.94 14.44
CA SER A 169 -7.60 4.83 13.35
C SER A 169 -7.78 6.26 13.82
N LEU A 170 -8.48 6.46 14.95
CA LEU A 170 -8.71 7.77 15.54
C LEU A 170 -7.40 8.45 15.93
N GLY A 171 -6.47 7.71 16.57
CA GLY A 171 -5.13 8.20 16.89
C GLY A 171 -4.36 8.61 15.64
N GLY A 172 -4.49 7.85 14.55
CA GLY A 172 -3.91 8.18 13.25
C GLY A 172 -4.44 9.50 12.71
N LEU A 173 -5.77 9.67 12.65
CA LEU A 173 -6.41 10.92 12.21
C LEU A 173 -6.03 12.12 13.08
N PHE A 174 -6.01 11.93 14.41
CA PHE A 174 -5.57 12.95 15.35
C PHE A 174 -4.12 13.39 15.08
N TRP A 175 -3.22 12.44 14.78
CA TRP A 175 -1.83 12.75 14.43
C TRP A 175 -1.75 13.60 13.16
N ILE A 176 -2.57 13.30 12.14
CA ILE A 176 -2.61 14.07 10.88
C ILE A 176 -2.97 15.53 11.15
N VAL A 177 -3.98 15.78 11.98
CA VAL A 177 -4.44 17.14 12.33
C VAL A 177 -3.42 17.90 13.18
N THR A 178 -2.71 17.21 14.08
CA THR A 178 -1.77 17.83 15.02
C THR A 178 -0.36 18.02 14.45
N HIS A 179 0.00 17.34 13.35
CA HIS A 179 1.35 17.38 12.75
C HIS A 179 1.37 17.91 11.30
N PRO A 180 0.68 19.01 10.95
CA PRO A 180 0.59 19.48 9.57
C PRO A 180 1.96 19.88 9.00
N PHE A 181 2.82 20.53 9.79
CA PHE A 181 4.17 20.91 9.34
C PHE A 181 5.05 19.70 9.02
N ASN A 182 4.91 18.60 9.76
CA ASN A 182 5.62 17.37 9.47
C ASN A 182 5.21 16.81 8.10
N ILE A 183 3.91 16.82 7.81
CA ILE A 183 3.35 16.39 6.53
C ILE A 183 3.81 17.30 5.39
N LEU A 184 3.73 18.62 5.59
CA LEU A 184 4.13 19.61 4.58
C LEU A 184 5.62 19.50 4.22
N THR A 185 6.51 19.29 5.20
CA THR A 185 7.94 19.10 4.95
C THR A 185 8.19 17.86 4.10
N ARG A 186 7.56 16.73 4.42
CA ARG A 186 7.69 15.49 3.63
C ARG A 186 7.08 15.62 2.25
N ARG A 187 5.96 16.32 2.14
CA ARG A 187 5.29 16.61 0.88
C ARG A 187 6.22 17.39 -0.04
N LYS A 188 6.94 18.40 0.44
CA LYS A 188 7.93 19.13 -0.37
C LYS A 188 8.95 18.18 -1.02
N VAL A 189 9.47 17.20 -0.28
CA VAL A 189 10.42 16.21 -0.81
C VAL A 189 9.79 15.35 -1.91
N SER A 190 8.60 14.77 -1.67
CA SER A 190 7.91 13.95 -2.68
C SER A 190 7.55 14.75 -3.93
N GLN A 191 7.03 15.96 -3.75
CA GLN A 191 6.58 16.79 -4.86
C GLN A 191 7.75 17.39 -5.66
N ALA A 192 8.94 17.53 -5.08
CA ALA A 192 10.13 18.01 -5.78
C ALA A 192 10.63 17.02 -6.85
N ALA A 193 10.48 15.72 -6.61
CA ALA A 193 10.85 14.68 -7.57
C ALA A 193 9.75 14.39 -8.62
N ARG A 194 8.61 15.09 -8.58
CA ARG A 194 7.49 14.83 -9.48
C ARG A 194 7.78 15.38 -10.88
N THR A 195 7.73 14.49 -11.86
CA THR A 195 7.78 14.81 -13.30
C THR A 195 6.51 14.42 -14.05
N VAL A 196 5.68 13.53 -13.48
CA VAL A 196 4.41 13.08 -14.09
C VAL A 196 3.18 13.47 -13.27
N THR A 197 2.02 13.51 -13.95
CA THR A 197 0.74 13.82 -13.30
C THR A 197 0.17 12.64 -12.53
N ASP A 198 -0.74 12.91 -11.59
CA ASP A 198 -1.46 11.85 -10.86
C ASP A 198 -2.23 10.93 -11.82
N THR A 199 -2.66 11.43 -12.98
CA THR A 199 -3.35 10.60 -13.98
C THR A 199 -2.44 9.52 -14.55
N VAL A 200 -1.14 9.80 -14.72
CA VAL A 200 -0.16 8.79 -15.17
C VAL A 200 0.03 7.73 -14.10
N VAL A 201 0.16 8.13 -12.83
CA VAL A 201 0.32 7.18 -11.71
C VAL A 201 -0.96 6.40 -11.44
N ALA A 202 -2.13 7.03 -11.53
CA ALA A 202 -3.44 6.39 -11.35
C ALA A 202 -3.72 5.30 -12.40
N ARG A 203 -3.07 5.35 -13.57
CA ARG A 203 -3.09 4.23 -14.53
C ARG A 203 -2.38 2.99 -14.01
N ARG A 204 -1.67 3.02 -12.89
CA ARG A 204 -1.07 1.84 -12.24
C ARG A 204 -1.83 1.40 -11.00
N MET A 205 -2.83 2.17 -10.58
CA MET A 205 -3.71 1.84 -9.47
C MET A 205 -4.94 1.04 -9.92
N TYR A 206 -5.53 0.32 -8.98
CA TYR A 206 -6.85 -0.25 -9.11
C TYR A 206 -7.91 0.86 -9.03
N ARG A 207 -8.84 0.87 -10.00
CA ARG A 207 -9.85 1.94 -10.12
C ARG A 207 -11.03 1.81 -9.15
N GLY A 208 -11.24 0.62 -8.58
CA GLY A 208 -12.26 0.38 -7.57
C GLY A 208 -11.75 0.60 -6.16
N SER A 209 -12.58 0.33 -5.15
CA SER A 209 -12.13 0.24 -3.75
C SER A 209 -11.94 -1.23 -3.37
N ILE A 210 -10.77 -1.61 -2.88
CA ILE A 210 -10.55 -3.00 -2.46
C ILE A 210 -11.37 -3.35 -1.22
N ALA A 211 -11.59 -2.39 -0.32
CA ALA A 211 -12.43 -2.56 0.85
C ALA A 211 -13.87 -2.88 0.45
N PHE A 212 -14.42 -2.13 -0.52
CA PHE A 212 -15.74 -2.41 -1.07
C PHE A 212 -15.82 -3.82 -1.69
N GLN A 213 -14.83 -4.16 -2.53
CA GLN A 213 -14.79 -5.46 -3.21
C GLN A 213 -14.72 -6.62 -2.22
N TYR A 214 -13.90 -6.49 -1.18
CA TYR A 214 -13.72 -7.53 -0.18
C TYR A 214 -14.94 -7.63 0.76
N PHE A 215 -15.36 -6.53 1.38
CA PHE A 215 -16.37 -6.60 2.43
C PHE A 215 -17.81 -6.67 1.91
N LEU A 216 -18.10 -6.11 0.72
CA LEU A 216 -19.46 -6.05 0.19
C LEU A 216 -19.68 -6.92 -1.05
N LYS A 217 -18.65 -7.14 -1.89
CA LYS A 217 -18.76 -7.99 -3.08
C LYS A 217 -18.21 -9.42 -2.88
N GLY A 218 -17.57 -9.68 -1.75
CA GLY A 218 -17.06 -11.02 -1.43
C GLY A 218 -15.85 -11.45 -2.27
N VAL A 219 -15.16 -10.52 -2.95
CA VAL A 219 -13.95 -10.82 -3.74
C VAL A 219 -12.82 -11.24 -2.81
N ARG A 220 -12.11 -12.33 -3.16
CA ARG A 220 -11.07 -12.92 -2.30
C ARG A 220 -9.73 -13.14 -3.01
N ALA A 221 -9.70 -13.21 -4.34
CA ALA A 221 -8.47 -13.35 -5.12
C ALA A 221 -8.13 -12.08 -5.93
N ALA A 222 -6.84 -11.72 -6.00
CA ALA A 222 -6.38 -10.57 -6.78
C ALA A 222 -6.56 -10.77 -8.29
N THR A 223 -6.60 -12.01 -8.77
CA THR A 223 -6.97 -12.35 -10.15
C THR A 223 -8.36 -11.81 -10.52
N GLU A 224 -9.33 -11.91 -9.63
CA GLU A 224 -10.68 -11.39 -9.85
C GLU A 224 -10.68 -9.85 -9.99
N LEU A 225 -9.83 -9.16 -9.22
CA LEU A 225 -9.70 -7.70 -9.31
C LEU A 225 -9.04 -7.25 -10.62
N LEU A 226 -8.07 -8.02 -11.12
CA LEU A 226 -7.39 -7.72 -12.39
C LEU A 226 -8.37 -7.82 -13.58
N LEU A 227 -9.16 -8.89 -13.62
CA LEU A 227 -10.20 -9.11 -14.64
C LEU A 227 -11.21 -7.94 -14.69
N GLN A 228 -11.62 -7.42 -13.54
CA GLN A 228 -12.54 -6.27 -13.45
C GLN A 228 -11.93 -4.96 -13.98
N ASN A 229 -10.60 -4.84 -13.97
CA ASN A 229 -9.89 -3.62 -14.36
C ASN A 229 -9.37 -3.67 -15.81
N GLY A 230 -9.70 -4.73 -16.56
CA GLY A 230 -9.27 -4.94 -17.94
C GLY A 230 -7.77 -5.17 -18.08
N ARG A 231 -7.15 -5.85 -17.11
CA ARG A 231 -5.71 -6.18 -17.08
C ARG A 231 -5.46 -7.65 -16.80
#